data_AF-A0A3C2BCX3-F1
#
_entry.id   AF-A0A3C2BCX3-F1
#
_cell.length_a   1.000
_cell.length_b   1.000
_cell.length_c   1.000
_cell.angle_alpha   90.00
_cell.angle_beta   90.00
_cell.angle_gamma   90.00
#
_symmetry.space_group_name_H-M   'P 1'
#
loop_
_entity.id
_entity.type
_entity.pdbx_description
1 polymer ?
#
loop_
_entity_poly.entity_id
_entity_poly.type
_entity_poly.pdbx_seq_one_letter_code
_entity_poly.pdbx_strand_id
1 'polypeptide(L)'
;DDWSDFSFGDIKLTKGENKITFGGGWGYCLYDSVTLTQTPPPDYSLATDTLIDSKATDEAKALMKYLKSVYGSHIISGQQEIYGGGNDGDSELEFNYIKDKTGKLPAIRGFDFMNYNPLYGWDDGTTERAIEWAKERNGIITASWHINVPIDFENYELGDAVDWKECTYKNYQESKSTFNTANVLVEDSKERAYFEEAMKDLAEQLLKLQDAGVPIIFRPLHEAQGNEGNYGDGTSWFWWGDRGSDVYKEIWKLLYNTLTEKYGLHNIIWEFNSYNYSNSPTWYPGDEYVDIVAYDKYNVQNNRDDGLSSGPNLSAISSVYNYLVELTGGKKMVAMAENDTIPALDNLTVENAGWLYFCPWYGEHLMSDTYQDVDNLKEIYTSDYCITLDELPKDLYKLSDTEPTTSATATTATATSATKETTTVTTSKSDSEILYGDANLDKSVDIADAVAVASFVGDSKKNPLSADALANADVQNIGDGVTANDALAIQQFLAGSIKELPV
;
A
#
# COMPACT_ATOMS: atom_id res chain seq x y z
N ASP A 1 12.77 26.32 -35.82
CA ASP A 1 13.03 25.13 -34.98
C ASP A 1 13.34 25.64 -33.60
N ASP A 2 12.34 25.55 -32.73
CA ASP A 2 12.46 25.98 -31.34
C ASP A 2 12.72 24.74 -30.48
N TRP A 3 13.65 24.84 -29.55
CA TRP A 3 13.91 23.80 -28.57
C TRP A 3 12.87 23.90 -27.44
N SER A 4 12.36 22.76 -27.00
CA SER A 4 11.44 22.66 -25.86
C SER A 4 11.88 21.55 -24.93
N ASP A 5 11.77 21.79 -23.63
CA ASP A 5 11.97 20.74 -22.63
C ASP A 5 10.82 19.72 -22.69
N PHE A 6 11.15 18.45 -22.54
CA PHE A 6 10.20 17.34 -22.52
C PHE A 6 10.55 16.39 -21.38
N SER A 7 9.58 16.08 -20.52
CA SER A 7 9.75 15.08 -19.47
C SER A 7 9.54 13.68 -20.04
N PHE A 8 10.56 12.82 -19.91
CA PHE A 8 10.47 11.40 -20.27
C PHE A 8 9.94 10.52 -19.11
N GLY A 9 9.50 11.14 -18.02
CA GLY A 9 9.10 10.45 -16.79
C GLY A 9 10.26 10.07 -15.89
N ASP A 10 9.94 9.37 -14.81
CA ASP A 10 10.89 8.90 -13.82
C ASP A 10 11.47 7.53 -14.22
N ILE A 11 12.76 7.33 -13.96
CA ILE A 11 13.45 6.06 -14.16
C ILE A 11 14.24 5.68 -12.91
N LYS A 12 14.16 4.41 -12.52
CA LYS A 12 15.00 3.89 -11.44
C LYS A 12 16.43 3.67 -11.94
N LEU A 13 17.40 4.23 -11.23
CA LEU A 13 18.81 3.93 -11.42
C LEU A 13 19.29 2.95 -10.34
N THR A 14 20.01 1.91 -10.73
CA THR A 14 20.61 0.96 -9.78
C THR A 14 22.05 1.35 -9.45
N LYS A 15 22.60 0.81 -8.36
CA LYS A 15 24.00 1.06 -8.00
C LYS A 15 24.93 0.57 -9.11
N GLY A 16 25.74 1.47 -9.67
CA GLY A 16 26.75 1.15 -10.66
C GLY A 16 26.52 1.82 -12.01
N GLU A 17 26.98 1.18 -13.08
CA GLU A 17 26.82 1.68 -14.44
C GLU A 17 25.37 1.48 -14.90
N ASN A 18 24.71 2.58 -15.27
CA ASN A 18 23.37 2.57 -15.83
C ASN A 18 23.44 2.99 -17.30
N LYS A 19 22.70 2.30 -18.16
CA LYS A 19 22.60 2.64 -19.58
C LYS A 19 21.20 3.16 -19.91
N ILE A 20 21.10 4.46 -20.16
CA ILE A 20 19.88 5.11 -20.64
C ILE A 20 19.95 5.19 -22.16
N THR A 21 18.91 4.69 -22.84
CA THR A 21 18.86 4.67 -24.30
C THR A 21 17.67 5.51 -24.78
N PHE A 22 17.95 6.51 -25.62
CA PHE A 22 16.93 7.32 -26.29
C PHE A 22 16.69 6.77 -27.70
N GLY A 23 15.42 6.52 -28.06
CA GLY A 23 15.03 5.92 -29.34
C GLY A 23 14.02 4.78 -29.16
N GLY A 24 13.85 3.94 -30.19
CA GLY A 24 12.99 2.75 -30.14
C GLY A 24 11.56 2.92 -30.69
N GLY A 25 11.15 4.16 -31.00
CA GLY A 25 9.92 4.48 -31.71
C GLY A 25 10.15 4.81 -33.19
N TRP A 26 9.37 5.76 -33.71
CA TRP A 26 9.38 6.18 -35.12
C TRP A 26 10.63 6.97 -35.54
N GLY A 27 11.44 7.44 -34.57
CA GLY A 27 12.60 8.30 -34.82
C GLY A 27 12.22 9.74 -35.20
N TYR A 28 13.12 10.47 -35.87
CA TYR A 28 12.93 11.86 -36.36
C TYR A 28 12.78 12.95 -35.28
N CYS A 29 13.52 12.82 -34.19
CA CYS A 29 13.67 13.87 -33.16
C CYS A 29 15.13 14.32 -33.07
N LEU A 30 15.33 15.57 -32.69
CA LEU A 30 16.64 16.12 -32.32
C LEU A 30 16.68 16.24 -30.79
N TYR A 31 17.80 15.86 -30.19
CA TYR A 31 18.05 15.98 -28.76
C TYR A 31 19.20 16.96 -28.57
N ASP A 32 18.96 18.08 -27.89
CA ASP A 32 20.00 19.08 -27.58
C ASP A 32 20.75 18.69 -26.31
N SER A 33 20.02 18.48 -25.20
CA SER A 33 20.58 18.06 -23.93
C SER A 33 19.65 17.08 -23.21
N VAL A 34 20.22 16.35 -22.25
CA VAL A 34 19.49 15.47 -21.34
C VAL A 34 19.91 15.86 -19.93
N THR A 35 18.92 16.11 -19.08
CA THR A 35 19.13 16.37 -17.66
C THR A 35 18.52 15.24 -16.86
N LEU A 36 19.28 14.70 -15.91
CA LEU A 36 18.78 13.79 -14.89
C LEU A 36 18.73 14.54 -13.57
N THR A 37 17.55 14.63 -12.99
CA THR A 37 17.33 15.16 -11.65
C THR A 37 16.82 14.04 -10.77
N GLN A 38 17.19 14.06 -9.49
CA GLN A 38 16.56 13.19 -8.52
C GLN A 38 15.09 13.58 -8.41
N THR A 39 14.19 12.62 -8.62
CA THR A 39 12.75 12.81 -8.43
C THR A 39 12.50 13.15 -6.97
N PRO A 40 11.92 14.33 -6.66
CA PRO A 40 11.56 14.64 -5.29
C PRO A 40 10.42 13.71 -4.84
N PRO A 41 10.32 13.37 -3.55
CA PRO A 41 9.12 12.71 -3.04
C PRO A 41 7.90 13.63 -3.28
N PRO A 42 6.70 13.06 -3.48
CA PRO A 42 5.48 13.85 -3.47
C PRO A 42 5.34 14.70 -2.21
N ASP A 43 4.71 15.86 -2.33
CA ASP A 43 4.40 16.69 -1.17
C ASP A 43 3.23 16.09 -0.40
N TYR A 44 3.56 15.14 0.49
CA TYR A 44 2.59 14.46 1.32
C TYR A 44 1.82 15.40 2.23
N SER A 45 2.29 16.64 2.48
CA SER A 45 1.57 17.60 3.32
C SER A 45 0.26 18.07 2.70
N LEU A 46 0.10 17.97 1.37
CA LEU A 46 -1.11 18.36 0.64
C LEU A 46 -2.32 17.46 0.93
N ALA A 47 -2.09 16.19 1.29
CA ALA A 47 -3.18 15.28 1.61
C ALA A 47 -3.98 15.80 2.81
N THR A 48 -5.31 15.72 2.78
CA THR A 48 -6.15 16.14 3.91
C THR A 48 -6.45 14.98 4.86
N ASP A 49 -6.63 15.27 6.15
CA ASP A 49 -7.25 14.38 7.14
C ASP A 49 -8.74 14.68 7.36
N THR A 50 -9.29 15.66 6.64
CA THR A 50 -10.70 16.04 6.74
C THR A 50 -11.52 15.15 5.82
N LEU A 51 -12.38 14.32 6.43
CA LEU A 51 -13.33 13.49 5.70
C LEU A 51 -14.34 14.33 4.92
N ILE A 52 -14.75 13.85 3.75
CA ILE A 52 -15.75 14.48 2.88
C ILE A 52 -17.12 14.57 3.55
N ASP A 53 -17.46 13.60 4.40
CA ASP A 53 -18.70 13.62 5.18
C ASP A 53 -18.53 14.54 6.41
N SER A 54 -19.16 15.71 6.34
CA SER A 54 -19.17 16.68 7.44
C SER A 54 -19.78 16.13 8.76
N LYS A 55 -20.57 15.06 8.70
CA LYS A 55 -21.18 14.38 9.84
C LYS A 55 -20.38 13.17 10.31
N ALA A 56 -19.19 12.92 9.75
CA ALA A 56 -18.37 11.75 10.06
C ALA A 56 -18.22 11.52 11.58
N THR A 57 -18.27 10.26 12.01
CA THR A 57 -18.13 9.91 13.43
C THR A 57 -16.73 10.27 13.94
N ASP A 58 -16.61 10.38 15.26
CA ASP A 58 -15.34 10.72 15.89
C ASP A 58 -14.29 9.63 15.64
N GLU A 59 -14.69 8.36 15.62
CA GLU A 59 -13.81 7.24 15.32
C GLU A 59 -13.29 7.29 13.88
N ALA A 60 -14.13 7.65 12.90
CA ALA A 60 -13.71 7.78 11.50
C ALA A 60 -12.74 8.94 11.31
N LYS A 61 -13.02 10.09 11.96
CA LYS A 61 -12.10 11.24 11.95
C LYS A 61 -10.76 10.91 12.62
N ALA A 62 -10.77 10.17 13.72
CA ALA A 62 -9.56 9.73 14.40
C ALA A 62 -8.72 8.80 13.52
N LEU A 63 -9.37 7.83 12.86
CA LEU A 63 -8.71 6.94 11.90
C LEU A 63 -8.11 7.74 10.74
N MET A 64 -8.86 8.64 10.11
CA MET A 64 -8.37 9.47 9.00
C MET A 64 -7.15 10.33 9.40
N LYS A 65 -7.17 10.92 10.60
CA LYS A 65 -6.04 11.66 11.17
C LYS A 65 -4.81 10.77 11.36
N TYR A 66 -5.01 9.55 11.83
CA TYR A 66 -3.93 8.57 11.97
C TYR A 66 -3.34 8.19 10.60
N LEU A 67 -4.18 7.81 9.63
CA LEU A 67 -3.76 7.47 8.26
C LEU A 67 -2.92 8.61 7.66
N LYS A 68 -3.40 9.85 7.79
CA LYS A 68 -2.68 11.03 7.33
C LYS A 68 -1.34 11.23 8.06
N SER A 69 -1.27 10.95 9.35
CA SER A 69 -0.04 11.14 10.15
C SER A 69 1.10 10.22 9.74
N VAL A 70 0.79 9.06 9.16
CA VAL A 70 1.79 8.08 8.71
C VAL A 70 2.04 8.12 7.20
N TYR A 71 1.10 8.70 6.42
CA TYR A 71 1.17 8.75 4.96
C TYR A 71 2.48 9.36 4.44
N GLY A 72 3.16 8.60 3.58
CA GLY A 72 4.45 8.97 2.97
C GLY A 72 5.68 8.74 3.85
N SER A 73 5.49 8.41 5.14
CA SER A 73 6.59 8.07 6.06
C SER A 73 6.64 6.58 6.41
N HIS A 74 5.49 5.90 6.33
CA HIS A 74 5.33 4.48 6.58
C HIS A 74 4.32 3.91 5.58
N ILE A 75 4.31 2.57 5.47
CA ILE A 75 3.25 1.80 4.83
C ILE A 75 2.53 0.97 5.89
N ILE A 76 1.20 0.86 5.82
CA ILE A 76 0.43 0.04 6.75
C ILE A 76 0.27 -1.36 6.15
N SER A 77 0.58 -2.40 6.91
CA SER A 77 0.37 -3.79 6.46
C SER A 77 -1.10 -4.16 6.43
N GLY A 78 -1.55 -4.80 5.35
CA GLY A 78 -2.92 -5.30 5.21
C GLY A 78 -2.97 -6.72 4.66
N GLN A 79 -4.10 -7.38 4.87
CA GLN A 79 -4.42 -8.70 4.30
C GLN A 79 -5.93 -8.86 4.15
N GLN A 80 -6.39 -9.28 2.96
CA GLN A 80 -7.78 -9.68 2.73
C GLN A 80 -8.05 -11.06 3.36
N GLU A 81 -9.17 -11.23 4.05
CA GLU A 81 -9.61 -12.55 4.51
C GLU A 81 -10.29 -13.36 3.39
N ILE A 82 -10.36 -14.69 3.56
CA ILE A 82 -11.08 -15.57 2.65
C ILE A 82 -12.59 -15.22 2.59
N TYR A 83 -13.21 -15.42 1.42
CA TYR A 83 -14.67 -15.28 1.26
C TYR A 83 -15.47 -16.17 2.22
N GLY A 84 -16.71 -15.78 2.52
CA GLY A 84 -17.60 -16.51 3.44
C GLY A 84 -17.72 -18.00 3.13
N GLY A 85 -17.38 -18.85 4.10
CA GLY A 85 -17.38 -20.31 3.98
C GLY A 85 -16.14 -20.92 3.31
N GLY A 86 -15.20 -20.11 2.83
CA GLY A 86 -13.89 -20.57 2.37
C GLY A 86 -13.01 -21.11 3.50
N ASN A 87 -11.90 -21.76 3.14
CA ASN A 87 -10.96 -22.41 4.06
C ASN A 87 -11.63 -23.34 5.10
N ASP A 88 -12.69 -24.04 4.70
CA ASP A 88 -13.51 -24.88 5.59
C ASP A 88 -14.01 -24.15 6.85
N GLY A 89 -14.22 -22.83 6.74
CA GLY A 89 -14.65 -21.95 7.84
C GLY A 89 -13.53 -21.30 8.64
N ASP A 90 -12.26 -21.53 8.30
CA ASP A 90 -11.11 -20.88 8.95
C ASP A 90 -10.76 -19.53 8.28
N SER A 91 -11.39 -18.46 8.75
CA SER A 91 -11.09 -17.08 8.35
C SER A 91 -9.74 -16.56 8.86
N GLU A 92 -9.03 -17.27 9.74
CA GLU A 92 -7.74 -16.83 10.30
C GLU A 92 -6.54 -17.43 9.55
N LEU A 93 -6.77 -18.31 8.56
CA LEU A 93 -5.70 -19.05 7.87
C LEU A 93 -4.61 -18.13 7.31
N GLU A 94 -4.98 -17.11 6.53
CA GLU A 94 -4.05 -16.14 5.95
C GLU A 94 -3.29 -15.34 7.02
N PHE A 95 -3.98 -14.93 8.09
CA PHE A 95 -3.39 -14.16 9.19
C PHE A 95 -2.40 -15.01 10.00
N ASN A 96 -2.74 -16.27 10.25
CA ASN A 96 -1.86 -17.23 10.90
C ASN A 96 -0.63 -17.52 10.04
N TYR A 97 -0.78 -17.63 8.72
CA TYR A 97 0.35 -17.76 7.80
C TYR A 97 1.32 -16.58 7.94
N ILE A 98 0.82 -15.34 7.92
CA ILE A 98 1.66 -14.14 8.11
C ILE A 98 2.38 -14.21 9.46
N LYS A 99 1.65 -14.54 10.53
CA LYS A 99 2.22 -14.64 11.88
C LYS A 99 3.28 -15.71 12.00
N ASP A 100 3.08 -16.88 11.38
CA ASP A 100 4.04 -17.97 11.41
C ASP A 100 5.31 -17.65 10.59
N LYS A 101 5.18 -16.89 9.50
CA LYS A 101 6.32 -16.50 8.66
C LYS A 101 7.11 -15.33 9.21
N THR A 102 6.44 -14.35 9.79
CA THR A 102 7.01 -13.02 10.11
C THR A 102 7.08 -12.73 11.61
N GLY A 103 6.31 -13.45 12.43
CA GLY A 103 6.11 -13.13 13.85
C GLY A 103 5.11 -11.99 14.10
N LYS A 104 4.55 -11.39 13.04
CA LYS A 104 3.70 -10.19 13.08
C LYS A 104 2.30 -10.48 12.52
N LEU A 105 1.34 -9.60 12.81
CA LEU A 105 0.01 -9.61 12.21
C LEU A 105 -0.18 -8.32 11.39
N PRO A 106 -0.93 -8.37 10.27
CA PRO A 106 -1.23 -7.15 9.52
C PRO A 106 -2.00 -6.16 10.38
N ALA A 107 -1.82 -4.86 10.18
CA ALA A 107 -2.57 -3.81 10.86
C ALA A 107 -4.00 -3.66 10.29
N ILE A 108 -4.15 -3.81 8.97
CA ILE A 108 -5.41 -3.76 8.24
C ILE A 108 -5.91 -5.18 7.95
N ARG A 109 -7.20 -5.42 8.19
CA ARG A 109 -7.91 -6.60 7.70
C ARG A 109 -8.93 -6.19 6.64
N GLY A 110 -8.84 -6.82 5.48
CA GLY A 110 -9.78 -6.65 4.38
C GLY A 110 -10.94 -7.65 4.46
N PHE A 111 -12.16 -7.16 4.25
CA PHE A 111 -13.42 -7.90 4.30
C PHE A 111 -14.22 -7.73 3.00
N ASP A 112 -15.30 -8.50 2.82
CA ASP A 112 -16.25 -8.28 1.73
C ASP A 112 -17.70 -8.51 2.19
N PHE A 113 -18.60 -7.59 1.85
CA PHE A 113 -20.02 -7.67 2.20
C PHE A 113 -20.89 -8.40 1.17
N MET A 114 -20.30 -9.09 0.18
CA MET A 114 -21.03 -9.72 -0.95
C MET A 114 -22.14 -10.70 -0.54
N ASN A 115 -22.01 -11.38 0.60
CA ASN A 115 -23.00 -12.37 1.04
C ASN A 115 -24.23 -11.73 1.71
N TYR A 116 -24.20 -10.43 2.03
CA TYR A 116 -25.38 -9.67 2.45
C TYR A 116 -26.03 -9.06 1.22
N ASN A 117 -26.81 -9.86 0.49
CA ASN A 117 -27.49 -9.47 -0.75
C ASN A 117 -28.91 -10.06 -0.84
N PRO A 118 -29.81 -9.47 -1.66
CA PRO A 118 -31.21 -9.88 -1.70
C PRO A 118 -31.49 -11.15 -2.52
N LEU A 119 -30.47 -11.84 -3.05
CA LEU A 119 -30.62 -12.99 -3.95
C LEU A 119 -30.41 -14.33 -3.24
N TYR A 120 -29.20 -14.53 -2.71
CA TYR A 120 -28.78 -15.74 -1.99
C TYR A 120 -28.27 -15.38 -0.59
N GLY A 121 -28.67 -14.21 -0.09
CA GLY A 121 -28.12 -13.61 1.11
C GLY A 121 -28.11 -14.54 2.31
N TRP A 122 -27.00 -14.53 3.03
CA TRP A 122 -26.82 -15.28 4.26
C TRP A 122 -25.80 -14.55 5.16
N ASP A 123 -25.86 -14.85 6.45
CA ASP A 123 -24.93 -14.27 7.42
C ASP A 123 -23.66 -15.12 7.50
N ASP A 124 -22.58 -14.59 6.91
CA ASP A 124 -21.27 -15.23 6.93
C ASP A 124 -20.38 -14.78 8.10
N GLY A 125 -20.90 -13.93 8.99
CA GLY A 125 -20.21 -13.42 10.17
C GLY A 125 -19.15 -12.34 9.90
N THR A 126 -19.11 -11.76 8.69
CA THR A 126 -18.15 -10.69 8.34
C THR A 126 -18.28 -9.49 9.27
N THR A 127 -19.49 -9.06 9.60
CA THR A 127 -19.72 -7.91 10.48
C THR A 127 -19.13 -8.15 11.87
N GLU A 128 -19.35 -9.33 12.43
CA GLU A 128 -18.84 -9.73 13.74
C GLU A 128 -17.32 -9.83 13.75
N ARG A 129 -16.70 -10.39 12.70
CA ARG A 129 -15.23 -10.43 12.55
C ARG A 129 -14.63 -9.04 12.42
N ALA A 130 -15.27 -8.14 11.67
CA ALA A 130 -14.83 -6.75 11.55
C ALA A 130 -14.89 -6.01 12.90
N ILE A 131 -15.96 -6.22 13.68
CA ILE A 131 -16.07 -5.67 15.03
C ILE A 131 -15.00 -6.25 15.96
N GLU A 132 -14.77 -7.56 15.93
CA GLU A 132 -13.72 -8.21 16.75
C GLU A 132 -12.34 -7.63 16.43
N TRP A 133 -12.01 -7.53 15.14
CA TRP A 133 -10.71 -7.00 14.71
C TRP A 133 -10.49 -5.57 15.20
N ALA A 134 -11.49 -4.71 15.05
CA ALA A 134 -11.39 -3.32 15.45
C ALA A 134 -11.42 -3.11 16.97
N LYS A 135 -12.31 -3.81 17.69
CA LYS A 135 -12.58 -3.53 19.11
C LYS A 135 -11.73 -4.37 20.05
N GLU A 136 -11.43 -5.61 19.69
CA GLU A 136 -10.69 -6.54 20.55
C GLU A 136 -9.20 -6.57 20.20
N ARG A 137 -8.86 -6.39 18.92
CA ARG A 137 -7.46 -6.40 18.45
C ARG A 137 -6.90 -5.02 18.11
N ASN A 138 -7.73 -3.96 18.16
CA ASN A 138 -7.35 -2.59 17.83
C ASN A 138 -6.81 -2.43 16.39
N GLY A 139 -7.23 -3.32 15.48
CA GLY A 139 -6.84 -3.29 14.07
C GLY A 139 -7.74 -2.40 13.23
N ILE A 140 -7.30 -2.05 12.03
CA ILE A 140 -8.05 -1.26 11.04
C ILE A 140 -8.83 -2.21 10.14
N ILE A 141 -10.06 -1.84 9.76
CA ILE A 141 -10.85 -2.59 8.79
C ILE A 141 -10.94 -1.85 7.45
N THR A 142 -10.79 -2.58 6.35
CA THR A 142 -11.22 -2.16 5.01
C THR A 142 -12.21 -3.19 4.46
N ALA A 143 -13.15 -2.77 3.61
CA ALA A 143 -14.04 -3.73 2.96
C ALA A 143 -14.41 -3.33 1.54
N SER A 144 -14.46 -4.33 0.68
CA SER A 144 -15.09 -4.27 -0.65
C SER A 144 -16.54 -4.75 -0.60
N TRP A 145 -17.19 -4.70 -1.76
CA TRP A 145 -18.56 -5.20 -1.93
C TRP A 145 -18.75 -5.78 -3.33
N HIS A 146 -18.52 -7.08 -3.48
CA HIS A 146 -18.81 -7.82 -4.71
C HIS A 146 -20.31 -8.12 -4.83
N ILE A 147 -21.14 -7.08 -4.94
CA ILE A 147 -22.59 -7.24 -5.08
C ILE A 147 -22.94 -7.89 -6.43
N ASN A 148 -23.57 -9.07 -6.35
CA ASN A 148 -24.03 -9.79 -7.53
C ASN A 148 -25.33 -9.20 -8.07
N VAL A 149 -25.63 -9.54 -9.33
CA VAL A 149 -26.95 -9.36 -9.96
C VAL A 149 -27.39 -10.71 -10.55
N PRO A 150 -28.69 -10.97 -10.74
CA PRO A 150 -29.15 -12.13 -11.50
C PRO A 150 -28.60 -12.12 -12.94
N ILE A 151 -28.22 -13.30 -13.46
CA ILE A 151 -27.86 -13.43 -14.87
C ILE A 151 -29.12 -13.23 -15.74
N ASP A 152 -30.22 -13.92 -15.44
CA ASP A 152 -31.50 -13.71 -16.12
C ASP A 152 -32.35 -12.61 -15.44
N PHE A 153 -31.82 -11.38 -15.43
CA PHE A 153 -32.50 -10.25 -14.80
C PHE A 153 -33.81 -9.86 -15.49
N GLU A 154 -33.97 -10.11 -16.79
CA GLU A 154 -35.21 -9.85 -17.53
C GLU A 154 -36.38 -10.62 -16.90
N ASN A 155 -36.19 -11.91 -16.58
CA ASN A 155 -37.22 -12.77 -15.99
C ASN A 155 -37.23 -12.82 -14.46
N TYR A 156 -36.23 -12.24 -13.79
CA TYR A 156 -36.19 -12.09 -12.34
C TYR A 156 -37.33 -11.20 -11.81
N GLU A 157 -38.01 -11.60 -10.73
CA GLU A 157 -38.93 -10.74 -9.97
C GLU A 157 -38.27 -10.31 -8.64
N LEU A 158 -38.48 -9.05 -8.23
CA LEU A 158 -37.92 -8.53 -6.98
C LEU A 158 -38.34 -9.39 -5.78
N GLY A 159 -37.38 -9.74 -4.93
CA GLY A 159 -37.58 -10.63 -3.79
C GLY A 159 -37.48 -12.14 -4.10
N ASP A 160 -37.29 -12.53 -5.37
CA ASP A 160 -37.00 -13.93 -5.68
C ASP A 160 -35.62 -14.34 -5.15
N ALA A 161 -35.55 -15.54 -4.56
CA ALA A 161 -34.28 -16.16 -4.24
C ALA A 161 -33.63 -16.71 -5.51
N VAL A 162 -32.35 -16.42 -5.73
CA VAL A 162 -31.60 -16.87 -6.91
C VAL A 162 -30.33 -17.57 -6.44
N ASP A 163 -30.11 -18.81 -6.88
CA ASP A 163 -28.87 -19.56 -6.55
C ASP A 163 -27.64 -18.75 -7.00
N TRP A 164 -26.58 -18.73 -6.19
CA TRP A 164 -25.38 -17.96 -6.46
C TRP A 164 -24.73 -18.30 -7.82
N LYS A 165 -24.96 -19.51 -8.35
CA LYS A 165 -24.49 -19.94 -9.68
C LYS A 165 -25.20 -19.26 -10.84
N GLU A 166 -26.42 -18.76 -10.61
CA GLU A 166 -27.23 -18.02 -11.56
C GLU A 166 -27.11 -16.49 -11.33
N CYS A 167 -26.15 -16.09 -10.50
CA CYS A 167 -25.82 -14.72 -10.18
C CYS A 167 -24.41 -14.36 -10.67
N THR A 168 -24.12 -13.08 -10.79
CA THR A 168 -22.80 -12.61 -11.23
C THR A 168 -22.51 -11.19 -10.76
N TYR A 169 -21.26 -10.88 -10.42
CA TYR A 169 -20.77 -9.51 -10.33
C TYR A 169 -20.10 -9.05 -11.64
N LYS A 170 -19.91 -9.96 -12.60
CA LYS A 170 -19.21 -9.68 -13.86
C LYS A 170 -20.11 -8.93 -14.84
N ASN A 171 -19.48 -8.14 -15.69
CA ASN A 171 -20.13 -7.43 -16.78
C ASN A 171 -20.94 -8.34 -17.71
N TYR A 172 -21.91 -7.75 -18.41
CA TYR A 172 -22.84 -8.49 -19.27
C TYR A 172 -22.18 -9.24 -20.45
N GLN A 173 -21.02 -8.82 -20.95
CA GLN A 173 -20.37 -9.48 -22.10
C GLN A 173 -19.81 -10.85 -21.70
N GLU A 174 -19.26 -10.94 -20.48
CA GLU A 174 -18.70 -12.16 -19.91
C GLU A 174 -19.79 -13.05 -19.29
N SER A 175 -20.71 -12.45 -18.51
CA SER A 175 -21.73 -13.20 -17.78
C SER A 175 -22.98 -13.52 -18.59
N LYS A 176 -23.21 -12.80 -19.69
CA LYS A 176 -24.49 -12.78 -20.44
C LYS A 176 -25.67 -12.32 -19.58
N SER A 177 -25.40 -11.58 -18.50
CA SER A 177 -26.47 -11.02 -17.68
C SER A 177 -27.32 -10.05 -18.49
N THR A 178 -28.64 -10.09 -18.27
CA THR A 178 -29.59 -9.13 -18.85
C THR A 178 -29.81 -7.91 -17.94
N PHE A 179 -29.08 -7.79 -16.83
CA PHE A 179 -29.07 -6.59 -15.98
C PHE A 179 -28.50 -5.40 -16.75
N ASN A 180 -29.24 -4.28 -16.80
CA ASN A 180 -28.78 -3.07 -17.46
C ASN A 180 -28.31 -2.03 -16.44
N THR A 181 -27.00 -1.93 -16.24
CA THR A 181 -26.37 -1.00 -15.30
C THR A 181 -26.87 0.44 -15.41
N ALA A 182 -27.10 0.96 -16.62
CA ALA A 182 -27.59 2.33 -16.80
C ALA A 182 -29.00 2.54 -16.24
N ASN A 183 -29.83 1.49 -16.18
CA ASN A 183 -31.16 1.55 -15.62
C ASN A 183 -31.15 1.68 -14.10
N VAL A 184 -30.04 1.42 -13.40
CA VAL A 184 -29.89 1.73 -11.96
C VAL A 184 -30.17 3.21 -11.67
N LEU A 185 -29.93 4.09 -12.65
CA LEU A 185 -30.17 5.54 -12.55
C LEU A 185 -31.58 5.96 -12.96
N VAL A 186 -32.44 5.02 -13.35
CA VAL A 186 -33.84 5.27 -13.71
C VAL A 186 -34.71 4.92 -12.50
N GLU A 187 -35.28 5.93 -11.83
CA GLU A 187 -35.92 5.81 -10.51
C GLU A 187 -36.99 4.69 -10.42
N ASP A 188 -37.82 4.56 -11.46
CA ASP A 188 -38.92 3.57 -11.51
C ASP A 188 -38.51 2.22 -12.15
N SER A 189 -37.21 1.96 -12.38
CA SER A 189 -36.74 0.72 -13.00
C SER A 189 -36.62 -0.45 -12.01
N LYS A 190 -36.63 -1.68 -12.54
CA LYS A 190 -36.39 -2.89 -11.73
C LYS A 190 -34.95 -2.94 -11.22
N GLU A 191 -33.99 -2.49 -12.03
CA GLU A 191 -32.57 -2.39 -11.70
C GLU A 191 -32.33 -1.43 -10.52
N ARG A 192 -33.03 -0.28 -10.51
CA ARG A 192 -32.98 0.67 -9.41
C ARG A 192 -33.54 0.06 -8.13
N ALA A 193 -34.74 -0.53 -8.20
CA ALA A 193 -35.37 -1.16 -7.04
C ALA A 193 -34.52 -2.30 -6.46
N TYR A 194 -33.93 -3.13 -7.31
CA TYR A 194 -32.97 -4.17 -6.92
C TYR A 194 -31.77 -3.58 -6.18
N PHE A 195 -31.16 -2.54 -6.75
CA PHE A 195 -29.99 -1.90 -6.13
C PHE A 195 -30.34 -1.22 -4.79
N GLU A 196 -31.56 -0.71 -4.63
CA GLU A 196 -32.03 -0.22 -3.33
C GLU A 196 -32.17 -1.32 -2.27
N GLU A 197 -32.63 -2.53 -2.65
CA GLU A 197 -32.64 -3.69 -1.76
C GLU A 197 -31.22 -4.12 -1.36
N ALA A 198 -30.31 -4.19 -2.33
CA ALA A 198 -28.91 -4.48 -2.07
C ALA A 198 -28.25 -3.44 -1.14
N MET A 199 -28.49 -2.15 -1.36
CA MET A 199 -28.00 -1.08 -0.48
C MET A 199 -28.61 -1.14 0.92
N LYS A 200 -29.87 -1.61 1.05
CA LYS A 200 -30.50 -1.79 2.35
C LYS A 200 -29.82 -2.90 3.15
N ASP A 201 -29.56 -4.05 2.52
CA ASP A 201 -28.90 -5.19 3.17
C ASP A 201 -27.47 -4.84 3.60
N LEU A 202 -26.74 -4.11 2.74
CA LEU A 202 -25.43 -3.54 3.07
C LEU A 202 -25.53 -2.55 4.24
N ALA A 203 -26.46 -1.59 4.17
CA ALA A 203 -26.61 -0.56 5.19
C ALA A 203 -26.94 -1.14 6.56
N GLU A 204 -27.70 -2.24 6.63
CA GLU A 204 -27.96 -2.95 7.89
C GLU A 204 -26.66 -3.41 8.55
N GLN A 205 -25.71 -3.95 7.80
CA GLN A 205 -24.42 -4.39 8.35
C GLN A 205 -23.52 -3.22 8.73
N LEU A 206 -23.45 -2.19 7.88
CA LEU A 206 -22.64 -1.01 8.16
C LEU A 206 -23.17 -0.24 9.38
N LEU A 207 -24.48 -0.27 9.64
CA LEU A 207 -25.08 0.32 10.83
C LEU A 207 -24.65 -0.42 12.10
N LYS A 208 -24.53 -1.76 12.06
CA LYS A 208 -23.99 -2.53 13.19
C LYS A 208 -22.54 -2.12 13.50
N LEU A 209 -21.72 -1.87 12.48
CA LEU A 209 -20.35 -1.34 12.67
C LEU A 209 -20.39 0.05 13.32
N GLN A 210 -21.23 0.94 12.80
CA GLN A 210 -21.38 2.29 13.35
C GLN A 210 -21.85 2.26 14.81
N ASP A 211 -22.85 1.45 15.13
CA ASP A 211 -23.38 1.28 16.49
C ASP A 211 -22.33 0.71 17.45
N ALA A 212 -21.38 -0.08 16.95
CA ALA A 212 -20.23 -0.58 17.70
C ALA A 212 -19.07 0.45 17.83
N GLY A 213 -19.21 1.63 17.22
CA GLY A 213 -18.14 2.63 17.13
C GLY A 213 -16.93 2.07 16.37
N VAL A 214 -17.17 1.46 15.22
CA VAL A 214 -16.15 0.93 14.30
C VAL A 214 -16.18 1.75 13.02
N PRO A 215 -15.11 2.51 12.70
CA PRO A 215 -14.97 3.14 11.40
C PRO A 215 -14.52 2.13 10.35
N ILE A 216 -14.82 2.41 9.08
CA ILE A 216 -14.51 1.53 7.96
C ILE A 216 -13.89 2.30 6.81
N ILE A 217 -12.79 1.77 6.24
CA ILE A 217 -12.33 2.15 4.91
C ILE A 217 -13.18 1.36 3.92
N PHE A 218 -14.15 2.01 3.27
CA PHE A 218 -15.11 1.32 2.40
C PHE A 218 -14.78 1.59 0.93
N ARG A 219 -14.57 0.51 0.19
CA ARG A 219 -14.17 0.52 -1.22
C ARG A 219 -15.22 -0.16 -2.10
N PRO A 220 -16.43 0.43 -2.23
CA PRO A 220 -17.49 -0.13 -3.06
C PRO A 220 -17.22 0.09 -4.55
N LEU A 221 -17.89 -0.67 -5.42
CA LEU A 221 -17.84 -0.45 -6.87
C LEU A 221 -16.40 -0.32 -7.42
N HIS A 222 -15.50 -1.14 -6.88
CA HIS A 222 -14.06 -1.13 -7.15
C HIS A 222 -13.73 -1.64 -8.57
N GLU A 223 -12.52 -1.34 -9.05
CA GLU A 223 -12.04 -1.71 -10.39
C GLU A 223 -12.99 -1.35 -11.54
N ALA A 224 -13.74 -0.26 -11.38
CA ALA A 224 -14.82 0.08 -12.30
C ALA A 224 -14.35 0.28 -13.74
N GLN A 225 -13.17 0.87 -13.93
CA GLN A 225 -12.62 1.06 -15.27
C GLN A 225 -12.19 -0.27 -15.91
N GLY A 226 -11.64 -1.21 -15.13
CA GLY A 226 -11.05 -2.42 -15.67
C GLY A 226 -9.86 -2.14 -16.60
N ASN A 227 -9.96 -2.55 -17.86
CA ASN A 227 -8.93 -2.27 -18.87
C ASN A 227 -8.99 -0.82 -19.38
N GLU A 228 -8.04 -0.44 -20.26
CA GLU A 228 -8.06 0.88 -20.89
C GLU A 228 -9.28 1.06 -21.83
N GLY A 229 -10.08 2.10 -21.57
CA GLY A 229 -11.12 2.57 -22.49
C GLY A 229 -12.30 3.29 -21.82
N ASN A 230 -13.11 3.97 -22.64
CA ASN A 230 -14.36 4.65 -22.26
C ASN A 230 -15.51 3.87 -22.87
N TYR A 231 -15.95 2.84 -22.18
CA TYR A 231 -16.80 1.82 -22.77
C TYR A 231 -18.26 2.27 -22.86
N GLY A 232 -18.77 2.43 -24.08
CA GLY A 232 -20.18 2.74 -24.34
C GLY A 232 -21.08 1.51 -24.28
N ASP A 233 -20.54 0.33 -24.60
CA ASP A 233 -21.23 -0.97 -24.62
C ASP A 233 -20.33 -2.11 -24.09
N GLY A 234 -19.81 -1.94 -22.87
CA GLY A 234 -19.01 -2.93 -22.16
C GLY A 234 -17.52 -2.94 -22.51
N THR A 235 -16.71 -3.48 -21.57
CA THR A 235 -15.25 -3.77 -21.56
C THR A 235 -14.60 -3.48 -20.19
N SER A 236 -15.36 -2.98 -19.21
CA SER A 236 -15.07 -3.20 -17.78
C SER A 236 -15.38 -4.65 -17.41
N TRP A 237 -14.70 -5.23 -16.42
CA TRP A 237 -14.99 -6.61 -16.01
C TRP A 237 -16.14 -6.74 -15.01
N PHE A 238 -16.49 -5.67 -14.28
CA PHE A 238 -17.62 -5.66 -13.35
C PHE A 238 -18.85 -4.93 -13.91
N TRP A 239 -20.04 -5.34 -13.47
CA TRP A 239 -21.29 -4.76 -14.00
C TRP A 239 -21.37 -3.25 -13.75
N TRP A 240 -20.93 -2.75 -12.60
CA TRP A 240 -21.02 -1.33 -12.27
C TRP A 240 -20.18 -0.41 -13.16
N GLY A 241 -19.20 -0.95 -13.90
CA GLY A 241 -18.39 -0.19 -14.85
C GLY A 241 -18.80 -0.36 -16.31
N ASP A 242 -19.72 -1.26 -16.64
CA ASP A 242 -19.91 -1.74 -18.00
C ASP A 242 -20.77 -0.83 -18.91
N ARG A 243 -21.22 0.32 -18.40
CA ARG A 243 -21.91 1.40 -19.16
C ARG A 243 -21.15 2.73 -19.13
N GLY A 244 -19.85 2.66 -18.87
CA GLY A 244 -18.94 3.79 -18.99
C GLY A 244 -18.88 4.69 -17.77
N SER A 245 -17.89 5.57 -17.75
CA SER A 245 -17.51 6.38 -16.59
C SER A 245 -18.62 7.33 -16.11
N ASP A 246 -19.42 7.89 -17.02
CA ASP A 246 -20.52 8.78 -16.62
C ASP A 246 -21.61 8.05 -15.85
N VAL A 247 -21.99 6.84 -16.28
CA VAL A 247 -22.95 6.01 -15.52
C VAL A 247 -22.36 5.59 -14.18
N TYR A 248 -21.11 5.13 -14.18
CA TYR A 248 -20.41 4.72 -12.96
C TYR A 248 -20.39 5.83 -11.89
N LYS A 249 -19.99 7.06 -12.25
CA LYS A 249 -19.92 8.18 -11.30
C LYS A 249 -21.27 8.49 -10.68
N GLU A 250 -22.35 8.41 -11.45
CA GLU A 250 -23.68 8.66 -10.93
C GLU A 250 -24.17 7.52 -10.03
N ILE A 251 -23.79 6.25 -10.30
CA ILE A 251 -24.06 5.12 -9.37
C ILE A 251 -23.23 5.28 -8.08
N TRP A 252 -21.98 5.73 -8.16
CA TRP A 252 -21.17 6.05 -6.97
C TRP A 252 -21.86 7.10 -6.10
N LYS A 253 -22.27 8.23 -6.68
CA LYS A 253 -22.98 9.30 -5.96
C LYS A 253 -24.31 8.83 -5.39
N LEU A 254 -25.01 7.96 -6.11
CA LEU A 254 -26.25 7.36 -5.65
C LEU A 254 -26.04 6.48 -4.42
N LEU A 255 -24.99 5.65 -4.42
CA LEU A 255 -24.59 4.84 -3.27
C LEU A 255 -24.19 5.73 -2.09
N TYR A 256 -23.31 6.71 -2.32
CA TYR A 256 -22.89 7.69 -1.33
C TYR A 256 -24.09 8.34 -0.64
N ASN A 257 -24.94 9.03 -1.42
CA ASN A 257 -26.09 9.74 -0.88
C ASN A 257 -27.09 8.82 -0.18
N THR A 258 -27.25 7.58 -0.68
CA THR A 258 -28.13 6.60 -0.05
C THR A 258 -27.60 6.18 1.32
N LEU A 259 -26.33 5.79 1.42
CA LEU A 259 -25.75 5.36 2.70
C LEU A 259 -25.66 6.52 3.70
N THR A 260 -25.19 7.70 3.28
CA THR A 260 -24.98 8.84 4.18
C THR A 260 -26.28 9.54 4.55
N GLU A 261 -27.13 9.90 3.59
CA GLU A 261 -28.30 10.74 3.86
C GLU A 261 -29.56 9.93 4.18
N LYS A 262 -29.80 8.78 3.53
CA LYS A 262 -30.99 7.94 3.81
C LYS A 262 -30.77 7.04 5.02
N TYR A 263 -29.60 6.40 5.13
CA TYR A 263 -29.30 5.46 6.22
C TYR A 263 -28.51 6.07 7.39
N GLY A 264 -28.00 7.30 7.26
CA GLY A 264 -27.30 7.97 8.37
C GLY A 264 -25.96 7.31 8.72
N LEU A 265 -25.29 6.71 7.74
CA LEU A 265 -23.96 6.12 7.90
C LEU A 265 -22.89 7.20 7.75
N HIS A 266 -22.15 7.42 8.83
CA HIS A 266 -21.14 8.46 9.00
C HIS A 266 -19.81 7.88 9.52
N ASN A 267 -19.70 6.56 9.69
CA ASN A 267 -18.47 5.86 10.09
C ASN A 267 -17.60 5.44 8.89
N ILE A 268 -17.89 5.93 7.68
CA ILE A 268 -17.28 5.49 6.42
C ILE A 268 -16.19 6.48 5.97
N ILE A 269 -15.04 5.93 5.59
CA ILE A 269 -13.98 6.58 4.80
C ILE A 269 -14.08 6.03 3.38
N TRP A 270 -14.41 6.87 2.41
CA TRP A 270 -14.72 6.46 1.03
C TRP A 270 -13.47 6.28 0.18
N GLU A 271 -13.20 5.05 -0.25
CA GLU A 271 -12.02 4.71 -1.02
C GLU A 271 -12.36 4.37 -2.47
N PHE A 272 -11.86 5.18 -3.41
CA PHE A 272 -12.11 5.02 -4.84
C PHE A 272 -10.94 4.31 -5.53
N ASN A 273 -11.19 3.16 -6.13
CA ASN A 273 -10.19 2.48 -6.95
C ASN A 273 -10.08 3.12 -8.35
N SER A 274 -8.84 3.45 -8.74
CA SER A 274 -8.49 4.02 -10.05
C SER A 274 -7.38 3.23 -10.72
N TYR A 275 -7.18 3.47 -12.02
CA TYR A 275 -5.99 3.07 -12.76
C TYR A 275 -5.20 4.29 -13.25
N ASN A 276 -4.15 4.05 -14.04
CA ASN A 276 -3.24 5.07 -14.58
C ASN A 276 -3.30 5.22 -16.12
N TYR A 277 -4.45 4.94 -16.72
CA TYR A 277 -4.66 5.14 -18.15
C TYR A 277 -4.91 6.61 -18.47
N SER A 278 -4.70 7.01 -19.72
CA SER A 278 -4.92 8.40 -20.17
C SER A 278 -6.33 8.93 -19.86
N ASN A 279 -7.33 8.05 -19.84
CA ASN A 279 -8.73 8.37 -19.57
C ASN A 279 -9.20 8.02 -18.14
N SER A 280 -8.34 7.49 -17.27
CA SER A 280 -8.68 7.21 -15.86
C SER A 280 -9.28 8.39 -15.10
N PRO A 281 -8.89 9.67 -15.35
CA PRO A 281 -9.50 10.81 -14.65
C PRO A 281 -10.99 10.98 -14.94
N THR A 282 -11.51 10.40 -16.04
CA THR A 282 -12.94 10.49 -16.37
C THR A 282 -13.83 9.65 -15.45
N TRP A 283 -13.24 8.66 -14.76
CA TRP A 283 -13.91 7.76 -13.82
C TRP A 283 -13.96 8.30 -12.39
N TYR A 284 -13.16 9.33 -12.07
CA TYR A 284 -13.11 9.90 -10.74
C TYR A 284 -14.47 10.53 -10.34
N PRO A 285 -15.11 10.09 -9.24
CA PRO A 285 -16.42 10.61 -8.82
C PRO A 285 -16.43 12.10 -8.43
N GLY A 286 -15.28 12.63 -7.98
CA GLY A 286 -15.12 14.02 -7.52
C GLY A 286 -14.54 14.11 -6.10
N ASP A 287 -13.89 15.23 -5.79
CA ASP A 287 -13.24 15.49 -4.50
C ASP A 287 -14.22 15.43 -3.32
N GLU A 288 -15.50 15.70 -3.58
CA GLU A 288 -16.59 15.70 -2.61
C GLU A 288 -17.22 14.32 -2.34
N TYR A 289 -16.79 13.28 -3.08
CA TYR A 289 -17.31 11.91 -2.97
C TYR A 289 -16.23 10.86 -2.66
N VAL A 290 -14.97 11.27 -2.48
CA VAL A 290 -13.83 10.37 -2.26
C VAL A 290 -12.93 10.89 -1.15
N ASP A 291 -12.54 10.04 -0.20
CA ASP A 291 -11.55 10.33 0.85
C ASP A 291 -10.14 9.83 0.48
N ILE A 292 -10.05 8.60 -0.07
CA ILE A 292 -8.80 7.91 -0.42
C ILE A 292 -8.87 7.40 -1.87
N VAL A 293 -7.74 7.44 -2.59
CA VAL A 293 -7.60 6.81 -3.90
C VAL A 293 -6.86 5.49 -3.76
N ALA A 294 -7.38 4.44 -4.36
CA ALA A 294 -6.83 3.10 -4.33
C ALA A 294 -6.34 2.66 -5.72
N TYR A 295 -5.42 1.69 -5.72
CA TYR A 295 -5.00 0.92 -6.88
C TYR A 295 -4.96 -0.56 -6.54
N ASP A 296 -5.36 -1.40 -7.50
CA ASP A 296 -5.38 -2.86 -7.35
C ASP A 296 -4.27 -3.44 -8.25
N LYS A 297 -3.18 -3.92 -7.63
CA LYS A 297 -1.95 -4.30 -8.32
C LYS A 297 -1.84 -5.81 -8.52
N TYR A 298 -2.25 -6.28 -9.69
CA TYR A 298 -2.00 -7.66 -10.15
C TYR A 298 -1.01 -7.69 -11.32
N ASN A 299 0.29 -7.69 -11.01
CA ASN A 299 1.37 -7.51 -11.98
C ASN A 299 2.36 -8.69 -12.11
N VAL A 300 2.00 -9.87 -11.58
CA VAL A 300 2.77 -11.10 -11.77
C VAL A 300 2.55 -11.71 -13.15
N GLN A 301 1.29 -11.77 -13.61
CA GLN A 301 0.92 -12.40 -14.90
C GLN A 301 0.80 -11.37 -16.05
N ASN A 302 -0.03 -10.35 -15.84
CA ASN A 302 -0.28 -9.27 -16.79
C ASN A 302 0.37 -7.98 -16.29
N ASN A 303 0.51 -6.95 -17.13
CA ASN A 303 0.95 -5.60 -16.72
C ASN A 303 2.30 -5.58 -15.95
N ARG A 304 3.17 -6.56 -16.22
CA ARG A 304 4.46 -6.74 -15.54
C ARG A 304 5.51 -5.74 -16.04
N ASP A 305 6.25 -5.15 -15.11
CA ASP A 305 7.17 -4.03 -15.33
C ASP A 305 8.62 -4.29 -14.87
N ASP A 306 8.88 -5.44 -14.24
CA ASP A 306 10.20 -5.80 -13.69
C ASP A 306 11.13 -6.53 -14.68
N GLY A 307 10.66 -6.79 -15.90
CA GLY A 307 11.41 -7.48 -16.95
C GLY A 307 11.52 -9.00 -16.78
N LEU A 308 10.82 -9.59 -15.81
CA LEU A 308 10.72 -11.04 -15.63
C LEU A 308 9.49 -11.61 -16.36
N SER A 309 9.40 -12.94 -16.44
CA SER A 309 8.29 -13.65 -17.10
C SER A 309 7.36 -14.40 -16.14
N SER A 310 7.74 -14.53 -14.87
CA SER A 310 7.02 -15.32 -13.86
C SER A 310 7.58 -15.05 -12.46
N GLY A 311 6.84 -15.47 -11.43
CA GLY A 311 7.23 -15.34 -10.03
C GLY A 311 6.86 -13.98 -9.45
N PRO A 312 7.17 -13.73 -8.16
CA PRO A 312 6.79 -12.49 -7.49
C PRO A 312 7.31 -11.26 -8.25
N ASN A 313 6.47 -10.22 -8.38
CA ASN A 313 6.87 -8.92 -8.94
C ASN A 313 7.01 -7.90 -7.79
N LEU A 314 8.25 -7.67 -7.38
CA LEU A 314 8.60 -6.80 -6.25
C LEU A 314 8.56 -5.30 -6.59
N SER A 315 8.12 -4.91 -7.79
CA SER A 315 8.04 -3.51 -8.22
C SER A 315 7.15 -2.69 -7.27
N ALA A 316 7.63 -1.48 -6.94
CA ALA A 316 6.86 -0.49 -6.19
C ALA A 316 5.86 0.27 -7.06
N ILE A 317 5.85 0.05 -8.38
CA ILE A 317 5.00 0.73 -9.37
C ILE A 317 4.92 2.25 -9.12
N SER A 318 6.06 2.88 -8.85
CA SER A 318 6.19 4.28 -8.43
C SER A 318 5.59 5.27 -9.45
N SER A 319 5.67 4.98 -10.74
CA SER A 319 5.03 5.79 -11.78
C SER A 319 3.49 5.75 -11.70
N VAL A 320 2.91 4.61 -11.33
CA VAL A 320 1.46 4.46 -11.08
C VAL A 320 1.09 5.23 -9.83
N TYR A 321 1.87 5.10 -8.76
CA TYR A 321 1.67 5.87 -7.53
C TYR A 321 1.64 7.38 -7.80
N ASN A 322 2.67 7.91 -8.48
CA ASN A 322 2.77 9.34 -8.80
C ASN A 322 1.60 9.81 -9.67
N TYR A 323 1.17 9.01 -10.65
CA TYR A 323 -0.01 9.31 -11.46
C TYR A 323 -1.27 9.50 -10.59
N LEU A 324 -1.48 8.64 -9.59
CA LEU A 324 -2.66 8.71 -8.71
C LEU A 324 -2.57 9.86 -7.71
N VAL A 325 -1.36 10.23 -7.28
CA VAL A 325 -1.14 11.46 -6.52
C VAL A 325 -1.53 12.67 -7.38
N GLU A 326 -1.09 12.72 -8.64
CA GLU A 326 -1.40 13.80 -9.59
C GLU A 326 -2.90 13.89 -9.92
N LEU A 327 -3.59 12.74 -9.99
CA LEU A 327 -5.04 12.67 -10.25
C LEU A 327 -5.85 13.59 -9.33
N THR A 328 -5.40 13.76 -8.08
CA THR A 328 -6.08 14.59 -7.06
C THR A 328 -5.27 15.82 -6.65
N GLY A 329 -4.18 16.12 -7.38
CA GLY A 329 -3.24 17.18 -7.02
C GLY A 329 -2.61 16.99 -5.62
N GLY A 330 -2.43 15.73 -5.21
CA GLY A 330 -1.87 15.34 -3.92
C GLY A 330 -2.79 15.51 -2.70
N LYS A 331 -4.06 15.89 -2.91
CA LYS A 331 -4.99 16.17 -1.80
C LYS A 331 -5.59 14.93 -1.15
N LYS A 332 -5.56 13.79 -1.83
CA LYS A 332 -6.05 12.51 -1.32
C LYS A 332 -4.87 11.57 -1.10
N MET A 333 -4.94 10.77 -0.03
CA MET A 333 -3.98 9.69 0.18
C MET A 333 -4.17 8.61 -0.89
N VAL A 334 -3.09 7.90 -1.23
CA VAL A 334 -3.08 6.86 -2.26
C VAL A 334 -2.69 5.52 -1.65
N ALA A 335 -3.51 4.48 -1.82
CA ALA A 335 -3.34 3.14 -1.25
C ALA A 335 -3.25 2.04 -2.32
N MET A 336 -2.58 0.94 -1.98
CA MET A 336 -2.58 -0.29 -2.78
C MET A 336 -3.61 -1.24 -2.17
N ALA A 337 -4.87 -1.08 -2.56
CA ALA A 337 -6.00 -1.68 -1.87
C ALA A 337 -6.15 -3.18 -2.13
N GLU A 338 -5.64 -3.65 -3.26
CA GLU A 338 -5.39 -5.07 -3.51
C GLU A 338 -4.01 -5.24 -4.14
N ASN A 339 -3.40 -6.40 -3.92
CA ASN A 339 -2.26 -6.82 -4.70
C ASN A 339 -2.10 -8.34 -4.78
N ASP A 340 -1.38 -8.79 -5.80
CA ASP A 340 -0.64 -10.04 -5.73
C ASP A 340 0.61 -9.85 -4.87
N THR A 341 1.80 -9.70 -5.46
CA THR A 341 3.06 -9.52 -4.76
C THR A 341 3.12 -8.23 -3.95
N ILE A 342 3.55 -8.30 -2.69
CA ILE A 342 3.88 -7.09 -1.92
C ILE A 342 5.19 -6.50 -2.47
N PRO A 343 5.24 -5.19 -2.80
CA PRO A 343 6.48 -4.56 -3.25
C PRO A 343 7.64 -4.71 -2.26
N ALA A 344 8.87 -4.71 -2.76
CA ALA A 344 10.03 -4.74 -1.88
C ALA A 344 10.24 -3.42 -1.12
N LEU A 345 10.68 -3.53 0.13
CA LEU A 345 10.97 -2.39 1.01
C LEU A 345 11.93 -1.38 0.35
N ASP A 346 13.03 -1.87 -0.21
CA ASP A 346 14.00 -1.05 -0.93
C ASP A 346 13.37 -0.32 -2.13
N ASN A 347 12.44 -0.96 -2.84
CA ASN A 347 11.79 -0.34 -3.99
C ASN A 347 10.83 0.77 -3.54
N LEU A 348 10.05 0.54 -2.49
CA LEU A 348 9.14 1.53 -1.92
C LEU A 348 9.89 2.78 -1.46
N THR A 349 11.00 2.59 -0.75
CA THR A 349 11.76 3.68 -0.11
C THR A 349 12.67 4.42 -1.08
N VAL A 350 13.40 3.72 -1.97
CA VAL A 350 14.30 4.36 -2.95
C VAL A 350 13.53 5.13 -4.02
N GLU A 351 12.36 4.63 -4.43
CA GLU A 351 11.54 5.25 -5.47
C GLU A 351 10.51 6.24 -4.91
N ASN A 352 10.47 6.45 -3.59
CA ASN A 352 9.50 7.30 -2.90
C ASN A 352 8.03 6.95 -3.22
N ALA A 353 7.73 5.65 -3.37
CA ALA A 353 6.37 5.18 -3.58
C ALA A 353 5.66 5.04 -2.21
N GLY A 354 5.17 6.17 -1.70
CA GLY A 354 4.53 6.28 -0.38
C GLY A 354 3.09 5.74 -0.33
N TRP A 355 2.86 4.52 -0.83
CA TRP A 355 1.56 3.84 -0.72
C TRP A 355 1.12 3.81 0.75
N LEU A 356 -0.12 4.23 1.04
CA LEU A 356 -0.66 4.31 2.40
C LEU A 356 -0.69 2.93 3.07
N TYR A 357 -1.14 1.92 2.34
CA TYR A 357 -1.16 0.53 2.77
C TYR A 357 -1.04 -0.40 1.56
N PHE A 358 -0.70 -1.67 1.82
CA PHE A 358 -0.83 -2.78 0.87
C PHE A 358 -1.81 -3.81 1.42
N CYS A 359 -2.43 -4.63 0.57
CA CYS A 359 -3.36 -5.66 1.01
C CYS A 359 -3.39 -6.83 0.00
N PRO A 360 -2.61 -7.91 0.19
CA PRO A 360 -2.68 -9.04 -0.70
C PRO A 360 -4.06 -9.66 -0.67
N TRP A 361 -4.50 -10.17 -1.82
CA TRP A 361 -5.71 -10.99 -1.87
C TRP A 361 -5.52 -12.29 -1.06
N TYR A 362 -6.62 -12.94 -0.73
CA TYR A 362 -6.58 -14.19 0.04
C TYR A 362 -6.00 -15.37 -0.77
N GLY A 363 -5.78 -16.50 -0.09
CA GLY A 363 -5.39 -17.75 -0.74
C GLY A 363 -4.00 -17.70 -1.38
N GLU A 364 -3.91 -18.07 -2.65
CA GLU A 364 -2.64 -18.21 -3.36
C GLU A 364 -1.85 -16.90 -3.50
N HIS A 365 -2.55 -15.76 -3.56
CA HIS A 365 -1.92 -14.45 -3.70
C HIS A 365 -1.04 -14.10 -2.50
N LEU A 366 -1.31 -14.68 -1.32
CA LEU A 366 -0.45 -14.60 -0.14
C LEU A 366 0.44 -15.84 0.04
N MET A 367 -0.12 -17.04 -0.13
CA MET A 367 0.53 -18.26 0.36
C MET A 367 1.36 -19.01 -0.70
N SER A 368 1.26 -18.63 -1.97
CA SER A 368 1.99 -19.25 -3.09
C SER A 368 3.29 -18.53 -3.40
N ASP A 369 4.34 -19.30 -3.71
CA ASP A 369 5.62 -18.80 -4.21
C ASP A 369 5.53 -18.20 -5.63
N THR A 370 4.41 -18.41 -6.32
CA THR A 370 4.11 -17.77 -7.59
C THR A 370 3.90 -16.27 -7.41
N TYR A 371 3.29 -15.85 -6.30
CA TYR A 371 2.88 -14.48 -6.05
C TYR A 371 3.64 -13.81 -4.91
N GLN A 372 4.11 -14.54 -3.90
CA GLN A 372 4.88 -13.96 -2.80
C GLN A 372 6.30 -14.49 -2.73
N ASP A 373 7.22 -13.55 -2.52
CA ASP A 373 8.54 -13.84 -2.00
C ASP A 373 8.45 -13.82 -0.47
N VAL A 374 8.65 -14.99 0.15
CA VAL A 374 8.52 -15.15 1.61
C VAL A 374 9.63 -14.41 2.37
N ASP A 375 10.81 -14.23 1.78
CA ASP A 375 11.88 -13.48 2.43
C ASP A 375 11.60 -11.98 2.34
N ASN A 376 11.07 -11.50 1.21
CA ASN A 376 10.52 -10.15 1.12
C ASN A 376 9.37 -9.91 2.11
N LEU A 377 8.45 -10.88 2.27
CA LEU A 377 7.35 -10.80 3.22
C LEU A 377 7.86 -10.62 4.66
N LYS A 378 8.90 -11.36 5.05
CA LYS A 378 9.54 -11.19 6.37
C LYS A 378 10.18 -9.82 6.49
N GLU A 379 10.99 -9.45 5.50
CA GLU A 379 11.73 -8.19 5.50
C GLU A 379 10.79 -7.00 5.70
N ILE A 380 9.73 -6.91 4.90
CA ILE A 380 8.78 -5.80 5.01
C ILE A 380 8.01 -5.84 6.34
N TYR A 381 7.50 -6.99 6.81
CA TYR A 381 6.75 -7.05 8.06
C TYR A 381 7.60 -6.78 9.32
N THR A 382 8.91 -6.99 9.25
CA THR A 382 9.83 -6.70 10.38
C THR A 382 10.55 -5.35 10.28
N SER A 383 10.22 -4.56 9.26
CA SER A 383 10.82 -3.25 9.00
C SER A 383 10.15 -2.14 9.81
N ASP A 384 10.93 -1.19 10.29
CA ASP A 384 10.42 0.05 10.92
C ASP A 384 9.54 0.89 9.97
N TYR A 385 9.62 0.66 8.64
CA TYR A 385 8.79 1.35 7.65
C TYR A 385 7.36 0.79 7.57
N CYS A 386 7.16 -0.47 7.96
CA CYS A 386 5.89 -1.17 7.80
C CYS A 386 5.17 -1.29 9.15
N ILE A 387 4.01 -0.65 9.27
CA ILE A 387 3.22 -0.69 10.49
C ILE A 387 2.43 -2.00 10.56
N THR A 388 2.66 -2.76 11.62
CA THR A 388 1.95 -4.00 11.95
C THR A 388 0.95 -3.81 13.10
N LEU A 389 0.10 -4.81 13.35
CA LEU A 389 -0.99 -4.72 14.33
C LEU A 389 -0.54 -4.25 15.72
N ASP A 390 0.60 -4.76 16.19
CA ASP A 390 1.14 -4.42 17.52
C ASP A 390 1.70 -3.00 17.64
N GLU A 391 1.84 -2.30 16.51
CA GLU A 391 2.40 -0.95 16.43
C GLU A 391 1.30 0.12 16.28
N LEU A 392 0.04 -0.29 16.10
CA LEU A 392 -1.09 0.63 16.07
C LEU A 392 -1.27 1.34 17.43
N PRO A 393 -1.61 2.65 17.42
CA PRO A 393 -1.81 3.40 18.65
C PRO A 393 -3.01 2.86 19.44
N LYS A 394 -2.88 2.76 20.77
CA LYS A 394 -3.94 2.23 21.65
C LYS A 394 -5.22 3.08 21.66
N ASP A 395 -5.13 4.32 21.20
CA ASP A 395 -6.19 5.30 21.08
C ASP A 395 -6.55 5.61 19.62
N LEU A 396 -6.27 4.67 18.70
CA LEU A 396 -6.53 4.77 17.25
C LEU A 396 -7.89 5.37 16.89
N TYR A 397 -8.94 5.01 17.65
CA TYR A 397 -10.32 5.45 17.40
C TYR A 397 -10.80 6.56 18.33
N LYS A 398 -9.90 7.30 18.99
CA LYS A 398 -10.27 8.42 19.86
C LYS A 398 -9.75 9.73 19.29
N LEU A 399 -10.65 10.67 19.06
CA LEU A 399 -10.25 12.04 18.78
C LEU A 399 -9.55 12.62 20.01
N SER A 400 -8.28 12.93 19.85
CA SER A 400 -7.55 13.80 20.77
C SER A 400 -7.37 15.17 20.14
N ASP A 401 -7.61 16.22 20.94
CA ASP A 401 -7.34 17.62 20.60
C ASP A 401 -5.83 17.91 20.50
N THR A 402 -5.00 16.94 20.91
CA THR A 402 -3.56 16.91 20.71
C THR A 402 -3.23 16.20 19.39
N GLU A 403 -2.20 16.63 18.68
CA GLU A 403 -1.63 15.84 17.59
C GLU A 403 -1.33 14.42 18.10
N PRO A 404 -1.62 13.36 17.31
CA PRO A 404 -1.27 12.01 17.71
C PRO A 404 0.24 11.94 17.94
N THR A 405 0.65 11.72 19.18
CA THR A 405 2.01 11.30 19.49
C THR A 405 2.18 9.90 18.93
N THR A 406 2.70 9.81 17.71
CA THR A 406 3.49 8.64 17.34
C THR A 406 4.59 8.53 18.39
N SER A 407 4.66 7.39 19.07
CA SER A 407 5.86 7.01 19.81
C SER A 407 6.94 6.63 18.80
N ALA A 408 7.29 7.56 17.91
CA ALA A 408 8.43 7.46 17.04
C ALA A 408 9.65 7.90 17.86
N THR A 409 10.64 7.03 17.96
CA THR A 409 11.99 7.44 18.31
C THR A 409 12.57 8.21 17.12
N ALA A 410 12.03 9.40 16.86
CA ALA A 410 12.51 10.29 15.82
C ALA A 410 13.74 11.04 16.34
N THR A 411 14.93 10.55 15.99
CA THR A 411 16.17 11.32 16.17
C THR A 411 16.18 12.44 15.14
N THR A 412 15.65 13.61 15.51
CA THR A 412 15.65 14.80 14.65
C THR A 412 17.07 15.37 14.56
N ALA A 413 17.73 15.23 13.42
CA ALA A 413 18.95 15.95 13.11
C ALA A 413 18.62 17.42 12.78
N THR A 414 18.52 18.27 13.79
CA THR A 414 18.46 19.73 13.61
C THR A 414 19.89 20.25 13.41
N ALA A 415 20.28 20.52 12.16
CA ALA A 415 21.51 21.25 11.86
C ALA A 415 21.35 22.74 12.24
N THR A 416 21.62 23.05 13.51
CA THR A 416 21.77 24.43 13.98
C THR A 416 23.21 24.86 13.71
N SER A 417 23.38 25.89 12.88
CA SER A 417 24.66 26.59 12.76
C SER A 417 25.00 27.24 14.10
N ALA A 418 26.04 26.71 14.76
CA ALA A 418 26.70 27.37 15.87
C ALA A 418 28.22 27.22 15.71
N THR A 419 28.84 28.37 15.52
CA THR A 419 30.27 28.65 15.46
C THR A 419 30.99 27.99 16.64
N LYS A 420 31.93 27.08 16.37
CA LYS A 420 32.76 26.46 17.43
C LYS A 420 34.08 27.22 17.55
N GLU A 421 34.26 27.86 18.69
CA GLU A 421 35.52 28.44 19.13
C GLU A 421 36.64 27.39 19.13
N THR A 422 37.81 27.87 18.73
CA THR A 422 39.08 27.16 18.72
C THR A 422 39.57 26.92 20.14
N THR A 423 39.73 25.66 20.53
CA THR A 423 40.59 25.31 21.68
C THR A 423 41.57 24.24 21.27
N THR A 424 42.80 24.69 21.05
CA THR A 424 44.01 23.91 20.83
C THR A 424 44.37 23.15 22.10
N VAL A 425 44.53 21.83 22.04
CA VAL A 425 45.38 21.10 22.98
C VAL A 425 46.22 20.08 22.22
N THR A 426 47.53 20.24 22.42
CA THR A 426 48.64 19.56 21.77
C THR A 426 48.90 18.19 22.40
N THR A 427 49.08 17.19 21.53
CA THR A 427 49.98 16.01 21.63
C THR A 427 50.12 15.23 22.95
N SER A 428 49.85 13.93 22.87
CA SER A 428 50.82 12.90 23.25
C SER A 428 50.49 11.55 22.61
N LYS A 429 51.48 10.98 21.93
CA LYS A 429 51.53 9.61 21.41
C LYS A 429 51.53 8.63 22.60
N SER A 430 50.61 7.69 22.66
CA SER A 430 50.67 6.51 23.53
C SER A 430 50.12 5.31 22.78
N ASP A 431 50.74 4.15 23.00
CA ASP A 431 50.48 2.87 22.35
C ASP A 431 48.99 2.58 22.18
N SER A 432 48.54 2.37 20.94
CA SER A 432 47.15 2.10 20.60
C SER A 432 46.78 0.68 21.03
N GLU A 433 45.96 0.57 22.06
CA GLU A 433 45.17 -0.62 22.34
C GLU A 433 44.26 -0.88 21.13
N ILE A 434 44.38 -2.05 20.50
CA ILE A 434 43.55 -2.43 19.34
C ILE A 434 42.12 -2.62 19.84
N LEU A 435 41.19 -1.86 19.27
CA LEU A 435 39.75 -2.02 19.53
C LEU A 435 39.16 -2.78 18.33
N TYR A 436 39.15 -4.11 18.43
CA TYR A 436 38.62 -4.97 17.36
C TYR A 436 37.16 -4.61 17.06
N GLY A 437 36.90 -4.25 15.81
CA GLY A 437 35.62 -3.80 15.30
C GLY A 437 35.50 -2.30 15.03
N ASP A 438 36.38 -1.45 15.58
CA ASP A 438 36.37 0.02 15.38
C ASP A 438 37.21 0.42 14.16
N ALA A 439 36.69 0.12 12.98
CA ALA A 439 37.35 0.35 11.69
C ALA A 439 37.42 1.84 11.30
N ASN A 440 36.57 2.69 11.88
CA ASN A 440 36.55 4.12 11.57
C ASN A 440 37.35 5.00 12.59
N LEU A 441 37.83 4.40 13.69
CA LEU A 441 38.60 5.01 14.78
C LEU A 441 37.84 6.04 15.63
N ASP A 442 36.52 5.90 15.74
CA ASP A 442 35.67 6.74 16.57
C ASP A 442 35.53 6.25 18.03
N LYS A 443 36.14 5.09 18.35
CA LYS A 443 36.14 4.42 19.65
C LYS A 443 34.81 3.75 20.02
N SER A 444 33.92 3.57 19.05
CA SER A 444 32.75 2.71 19.13
C SER A 444 32.88 1.56 18.14
N VAL A 445 32.15 0.47 18.38
CA VAL A 445 31.95 -0.59 17.39
C VAL A 445 30.48 -0.53 17.00
N ASP A 446 30.19 -0.05 15.80
CA ASP A 446 28.83 0.09 15.27
C ASP A 446 28.76 -0.16 13.74
N ILE A 447 27.61 0.13 13.14
CA ILE A 447 27.38 -0.17 11.72
C ILE A 447 28.31 0.64 10.79
N ALA A 448 28.77 1.81 11.21
CA ALA A 448 29.69 2.64 10.44
C ALA A 448 31.04 1.93 10.24
N ASP A 449 31.44 1.06 11.17
CA ASP A 449 32.65 0.25 11.03
C ASP A 449 32.50 -0.83 9.97
N ALA A 450 31.38 -1.56 9.99
CA ALA A 450 31.08 -2.54 8.93
C ALA A 450 31.03 -1.87 7.55
N VAL A 451 30.50 -0.64 7.47
CA VAL A 451 30.49 0.17 6.24
C VAL A 451 31.90 0.62 5.84
N ALA A 452 32.75 1.00 6.79
CA ALA A 452 34.15 1.38 6.54
C ALA A 452 34.94 0.19 5.98
N VAL A 453 34.76 -1.00 6.56
CA VAL A 453 35.34 -2.26 6.08
C VAL A 453 34.84 -2.60 4.67
N ALA A 454 33.52 -2.60 4.45
CA ALA A 454 32.93 -2.92 3.15
C ALA A 454 33.37 -1.92 2.05
N SER A 455 33.50 -0.63 2.41
CA SER A 455 33.96 0.42 1.49
C SER A 455 35.43 0.26 1.12
N PHE A 456 36.28 -0.11 2.09
CA PHE A 456 37.69 -0.42 1.85
C PHE A 456 37.86 -1.66 0.97
N VAL A 457 37.12 -2.73 1.25
CA VAL A 457 37.16 -3.97 0.45
C VAL A 457 36.67 -3.74 -0.98
N GLY A 458 35.65 -2.89 -1.15
CA GLY A 458 35.10 -2.55 -2.47
C GLY A 458 36.02 -1.70 -3.34
N ASP A 459 36.73 -0.73 -2.76
CA ASP A 459 37.75 0.08 -3.46
C ASP A 459 38.72 0.73 -2.45
N SER A 460 39.80 0.02 -2.13
CA SER A 460 40.80 0.46 -1.14
C SER A 460 41.59 1.70 -1.57
N LYS A 461 41.59 2.04 -2.87
CA LYS A 461 42.24 3.28 -3.35
C LYS A 461 41.37 4.50 -3.09
N LYS A 462 40.06 4.35 -3.23
CA LYS A 462 39.08 5.43 -2.99
C LYS A 462 38.76 5.59 -1.50
N ASN A 463 38.77 4.49 -0.75
CA ASN A 463 38.42 4.44 0.68
C ASN A 463 39.57 3.85 1.49
N PRO A 464 40.75 4.50 1.57
CA PRO A 464 41.89 3.95 2.30
C PRO A 464 41.65 3.96 3.81
N LEU A 465 41.95 2.84 4.47
CA LEU A 465 42.03 2.76 5.94
C LEU A 465 43.47 3.03 6.40
N SER A 466 43.61 3.67 7.57
CA SER A 466 44.91 3.85 8.23
C SER A 466 45.44 2.51 8.76
N ALA A 467 46.72 2.45 9.17
CA ALA A 467 47.28 1.21 9.74
C ALA A 467 46.55 0.75 11.01
N ASP A 468 46.14 1.70 11.86
CA ASP A 468 45.40 1.40 13.09
C ASP A 468 43.97 0.94 12.77
N ALA A 469 43.32 1.58 11.78
CA ALA A 469 42.01 1.17 11.29
C ALA A 469 42.03 -0.23 10.65
N LEU A 470 43.09 -0.57 9.90
CA LEU A 470 43.27 -1.91 9.35
C LEU A 470 43.44 -2.97 10.44
N ALA A 471 44.14 -2.64 11.54
CA ALA A 471 44.32 -3.53 12.67
C ALA A 471 43.02 -3.73 13.47
N ASN A 472 42.20 -2.68 13.62
CA ASN A 472 40.89 -2.79 14.25
C ASN A 472 39.86 -3.49 13.36
N ALA A 473 39.97 -3.36 12.04
CA ALA A 473 39.06 -3.92 11.06
C ALA A 473 39.26 -5.42 10.79
N ASP A 474 40.48 -5.94 10.96
CA ASP A 474 40.82 -7.36 10.75
C ASP A 474 40.36 -8.20 11.95
N VAL A 475 39.08 -8.56 11.94
CA VAL A 475 38.37 -9.18 13.06
C VAL A 475 37.94 -10.62 12.78
N GLN A 476 38.13 -11.13 11.57
CA GLN A 476 37.79 -12.49 11.18
C GLN A 476 39.03 -13.18 10.61
N ASN A 477 39.54 -14.21 11.29
CA ASN A 477 40.80 -14.88 10.94
C ASN A 477 42.04 -13.96 10.93
N ILE A 478 42.18 -13.13 11.98
CA ILE A 478 43.23 -12.12 12.17
C ILE A 478 44.54 -12.42 11.43
N GLY A 479 44.96 -11.48 10.59
CA GLY A 479 46.23 -11.49 9.89
C GLY A 479 46.18 -12.00 8.45
N ASP A 480 44.99 -12.34 7.94
CA ASP A 480 44.75 -12.49 6.50
C ASP A 480 44.44 -11.14 5.80
N GLY A 481 44.28 -10.08 6.60
CA GLY A 481 44.02 -8.73 6.15
C GLY A 481 42.53 -8.46 6.00
N VAL A 482 42.15 -7.19 5.86
CA VAL A 482 40.74 -6.80 5.87
C VAL A 482 39.99 -7.32 4.63
N THR A 483 38.99 -8.18 4.85
CA THR A 483 38.12 -8.83 3.87
C THR A 483 36.64 -8.49 4.07
N ALA A 484 35.78 -8.98 3.17
CA ALA A 484 34.33 -8.86 3.33
C ALA A 484 33.80 -9.65 4.55
N ASN A 485 34.50 -10.69 5.00
CA ASN A 485 34.07 -11.46 6.17
C ASN A 485 34.26 -10.68 7.48
N ASP A 486 35.19 -9.72 7.51
CA ASP A 486 35.36 -8.82 8.64
C ASP A 486 34.16 -7.90 8.84
N ALA A 487 33.62 -7.34 7.74
CA ALA A 487 32.39 -6.56 7.78
C ALA A 487 31.21 -7.43 8.28
N LEU A 488 31.16 -8.69 7.84
CA LEU A 488 30.15 -9.64 8.29
C LEU A 488 30.30 -9.97 9.79
N ALA A 489 31.53 -10.17 10.28
CA ALA A 489 31.79 -10.42 11.70
C ALA A 489 31.37 -9.23 12.57
N ILE A 490 31.66 -7.98 12.16
CA ILE A 490 31.17 -6.79 12.85
C ILE A 490 29.63 -6.78 12.89
N GLN A 491 28.96 -7.04 11.76
CA GLN A 491 27.49 -7.12 11.71
C GLN A 491 26.93 -8.22 12.63
N GLN A 492 27.57 -9.40 12.66
CA GLN A 492 27.18 -10.50 13.54
C GLN A 492 27.37 -10.18 15.03
N PHE A 493 28.43 -9.42 15.37
CA PHE A 493 28.67 -8.93 16.72
C PHE A 493 27.58 -7.93 17.15
N LEU A 494 27.25 -6.97 16.29
CA LEU A 494 26.18 -5.98 16.55
C LEU A 494 24.80 -6.64 16.66
N ALA A 495 24.55 -7.68 15.88
CA ALA A 495 23.34 -8.49 15.95
C ALA A 495 23.32 -9.49 17.13
N GLY A 496 24.40 -9.55 17.94
CA GLY A 496 24.53 -10.47 19.09
C GLY A 496 24.65 -11.95 18.72
N SER A 497 24.89 -12.28 17.45
CA SER A 497 25.08 -13.65 16.95
C SER A 497 26.46 -14.23 17.33
N ILE A 498 27.45 -13.36 17.50
CA ILE A 498 28.75 -13.66 18.15
C ILE A 498 28.94 -12.73 19.34
N LYS A 499 29.69 -13.16 20.36
CA LYS A 499 29.76 -12.48 21.66
C LYS A 499 30.94 -11.53 21.82
N GLU A 500 31.97 -11.69 21.00
CA GLU A 500 33.19 -10.90 21.04
C GLU A 500 33.82 -10.86 19.64
N LEU A 501 34.59 -9.81 19.39
CA LEU A 501 35.54 -9.72 18.29
C LEU A 501 36.95 -9.72 18.90
N PRO A 502 37.94 -10.30 18.23
CA PRO A 502 37.90 -10.96 16.92
C PRO A 502 37.41 -12.42 17.00
N VAL A 503 37.06 -13.01 15.84
CA VAL A 503 36.53 -14.39 15.68
C VAL A 503 37.38 -15.29 14.79
#